data_AF-A0AAV7JI74-F1
#
_entry.id   AF-A0AAV7JI74-F1
#
_cell.length_a   1.000
_cell.length_b   1.000
_cell.length_c   1.000
_cell.angle_alpha   90.00
_cell.angle_beta   90.00
_cell.angle_gamma   90.00
#
_symmetry.space_group_name_H-M   'P 1'
#
loop_
_entity.id
_entity.type
_entity.pdbx_description
1 polymer ?
#
loop_
_entity_poly.entity_id
_entity_poly.type
_entity_poly.pdbx_seq_one_letter_code
_entity_poly.pdbx_strand_id
1 'polypeptide(L)'
;MPSVVTHKVQDRCKRALTAAHYLANLMDPRYRGINLSKDEVDAGLELCSLDYTSCLPTVINFRAVAGPFKSFMFTEEVLKAISPLTWWESQKSTLESDVIVLCRKILGGVASSAGVERIFSTFGFVHSKVRNRLGRVKAGKLVFLYKLLNTHK
;
A
#
# COMPACT_ATOMS: atom_id res chain seq x y z
N MET A 1 3.07 -21.39 24.63
CA MET A 1 2.20 -21.27 23.43
C MET A 1 2.35 -19.97 22.62
N PRO A 2 2.77 -18.80 23.15
CA PRO A 2 3.00 -17.61 22.34
C PRO A 2 4.10 -17.77 21.27
N SER A 3 5.15 -18.54 21.57
CA SER A 3 6.35 -18.69 20.73
C SER A 3 6.09 -19.31 19.34
N VAL A 4 5.15 -20.26 19.23
CA VAL A 4 4.89 -20.98 17.97
C VAL A 4 4.10 -20.11 16.98
N VAL A 5 3.20 -19.26 17.49
CA VAL A 5 2.43 -18.32 16.65
C VAL A 5 3.35 -17.26 16.08
N THR A 6 4.25 -16.71 16.90
CA THR A 6 5.23 -15.71 16.47
C THR A 6 6.15 -16.24 15.37
N HIS A 7 6.64 -17.48 15.49
CA HIS A 7 7.48 -18.10 14.46
C HIS A 7 6.75 -18.27 13.13
N LYS A 8 5.50 -18.75 13.15
CA LYS A 8 4.70 -18.92 11.92
C LYS A 8 4.41 -17.58 11.24
N VAL A 9 4.20 -16.52 12.01
CA VAL A 9 4.00 -15.17 11.47
C VAL A 9 5.30 -14.67 10.82
N GLN A 10 6.44 -14.82 11.49
CA GLN A 10 7.74 -14.44 10.93
C GLN A 10 8.06 -15.17 9.62
N ASP A 11 7.81 -16.48 9.54
CA ASP A 11 8.01 -17.26 8.32
C ASP A 11 7.08 -16.84 7.18
N ARG A 12 5.88 -16.35 7.51
CA ARG A 12 4.94 -15.83 6.51
C ARG A 12 5.37 -14.45 6.02
N CYS A 13 5.81 -13.57 6.93
CA CYS A 13 6.36 -12.27 6.57
C CYS A 13 7.54 -12.42 5.61
N LYS A 14 8.49 -13.30 5.90
CA LYS A 14 9.64 -13.58 5.02
C LYS A 14 9.26 -14.04 3.60
N ARG A 15 8.09 -14.67 3.44
CA ARG A 15 7.60 -15.16 2.14
C ARG A 15 6.73 -14.15 1.40
N ALA A 16 6.09 -13.23 2.11
CA ALA A 16 5.11 -12.30 1.55
C ALA A 16 5.69 -10.90 1.32
N LEU A 17 6.63 -10.47 2.15
CA LEU A 17 7.27 -9.17 2.01
C LEU A 17 8.25 -9.18 0.84
N THR A 18 8.22 -8.10 0.08
CA THR A 18 9.04 -7.90 -1.12
C THR A 18 9.65 -6.50 -1.05
N ALA A 19 10.58 -6.19 -1.94
CA ALA A 19 11.19 -4.86 -2.05
C ALA A 19 10.15 -3.73 -2.16
N ALA A 20 9.01 -3.97 -2.82
CA ALA A 20 7.93 -3.00 -2.91
C ALA A 20 7.29 -2.68 -1.55
N HIS A 21 7.18 -3.67 -0.66
CA HIS A 21 6.69 -3.47 0.69
C HIS A 21 7.68 -2.68 1.55
N TYR A 22 8.98 -2.93 1.37
CA TYR A 22 10.02 -2.17 2.07
C TYR A 22 10.04 -0.72 1.57
N LEU A 23 9.96 -0.50 0.26
CA LEU A 23 9.84 0.83 -0.32
C LEU A 23 8.57 1.56 0.17
N ALA A 24 7.43 0.86 0.32
CA ALA A 24 6.23 1.41 0.92
C ALA A 24 6.45 1.90 2.35
N ASN A 25 7.12 1.10 3.18
CA ASN A 25 7.43 1.49 4.55
C ASN A 25 8.42 2.65 4.61
N LEU A 26 9.43 2.66 3.72
CA LEU A 26 10.39 3.76 3.59
C LEU A 26 9.72 5.08 3.19
N MET A 27 8.68 5.02 2.36
CA MET A 27 7.93 6.20 1.89
C MET A 27 6.74 6.58 2.78
N ASP A 28 6.40 5.79 3.80
CA ASP A 28 5.35 6.16 4.76
C ASP A 28 5.91 7.16 5.78
N PRO A 29 5.37 8.40 5.87
CA PRO A 29 5.85 9.43 6.81
C PRO A 29 5.81 9.02 8.28
N ARG A 30 4.98 8.03 8.63
CA ARG A 30 4.85 7.49 9.99
C ARG A 30 5.95 6.52 10.35
N TYR A 31 6.44 5.74 9.39
CA TYR A 31 7.40 4.67 9.63
C TYR A 31 8.80 5.01 9.16
N ARG A 32 8.96 5.51 7.93
CA ARG A 32 10.25 5.92 7.33
C ARG A 32 11.36 4.88 7.51
N GLY A 33 11.02 3.59 7.51
CA GLY A 33 11.98 2.50 7.70
C GLY A 33 12.36 2.18 9.16
N ILE A 34 11.68 2.72 10.18
CA ILE A 34 12.04 2.54 11.59
C ILE A 34 12.12 1.05 12.03
N ASN A 35 11.33 0.19 11.39
CA ASN A 35 11.26 -1.24 11.69
C ASN A 35 11.90 -2.13 10.62
N LEU A 36 12.65 -1.53 9.68
CA LEU A 36 13.36 -2.28 8.65
C LEU A 36 14.80 -2.54 9.04
N SER A 37 15.28 -3.73 8.74
CA SER A 37 16.71 -4.07 8.75
C SER A 37 17.46 -3.36 7.62
N LYS A 38 18.79 -3.32 7.69
CA LYS A 38 19.62 -2.70 6.65
C LYS A 38 19.38 -3.34 5.27
N ASP A 39 19.34 -4.67 5.21
CA ASP A 39 19.10 -5.40 3.96
C ASP A 39 17.72 -5.09 3.36
N GLU A 40 16.69 -4.90 4.19
CA GLU A 40 15.35 -4.53 3.73
C GLU A 40 15.30 -3.07 3.23
N VAL A 41 16.01 -2.17 3.90
CA VAL A 41 16.18 -0.79 3.44
C VAL A 41 16.87 -0.77 2.09
N ASP A 42 17.99 -1.49 1.95
CA ASP A 42 18.78 -1.54 0.74
C ASP A 42 17.97 -2.14 -0.42
N ALA A 43 17.24 -3.24 -0.19
CA ALA A 43 16.35 -3.82 -1.20
C ALA A 43 15.25 -2.85 -1.67
N GLY A 44 14.67 -2.07 -0.76
CA GLY A 44 13.67 -1.06 -1.10
C GLY A 44 14.24 0.10 -1.93
N LEU A 45 15.45 0.55 -1.60
CA LEU A 45 16.14 1.61 -2.35
C LEU A 45 16.67 1.11 -3.69
N GLU A 46 17.16 -0.12 -3.76
CA GLU A 46 17.58 -0.77 -5.00
C GLU A 46 16.42 -0.86 -6.00
N LEU A 47 15.24 -1.30 -5.56
CA LEU A 47 14.03 -1.27 -6.37
C LEU A 47 13.72 0.14 -6.89
N CYS A 48 13.82 1.16 -6.02
CA CYS A 48 13.63 2.54 -6.44
C CYS A 48 14.69 2.99 -7.45
N SER A 49 15.93 2.55 -7.32
CA SER A 49 17.01 2.91 -8.24
C SER A 49 16.82 2.31 -9.64
N LEU A 50 16.28 1.09 -9.71
CA LEU A 50 16.07 0.35 -10.95
C LEU A 50 14.80 0.80 -11.69
N ASP A 51 13.69 0.91 -10.97
CA ASP A 51 12.37 1.13 -11.58
C ASP A 51 11.92 2.61 -11.55
N TYR A 52 12.50 3.40 -10.65
CA TYR A 52 12.08 4.78 -10.35
C TYR A 52 13.28 5.71 -10.13
N THR A 53 14.29 5.63 -11.00
CA THR A 53 15.59 6.31 -10.82
C THR A 53 15.45 7.81 -10.58
N SER A 54 14.51 8.49 -11.26
CA SER A 54 14.21 9.92 -11.08
C SER A 54 13.71 10.25 -9.67
N CYS A 55 13.03 9.31 -9.00
CA CYS A 55 12.46 9.52 -7.68
C CYS A 55 13.48 9.29 -6.54
N LEU A 56 14.58 8.58 -6.80
CA LEU A 56 15.54 8.17 -5.77
C LEU A 56 16.12 9.35 -4.97
N PRO A 57 16.55 10.48 -5.59
CA PRO A 57 17.03 11.63 -4.83
C PRO A 57 15.99 12.18 -3.84
N THR A 58 14.71 12.24 -4.26
CA THR A 58 13.61 12.66 -3.38
C THR A 58 13.39 11.69 -2.24
N VAL A 59 13.45 10.38 -2.49
CA VAL A 59 13.35 9.34 -1.44
C VAL A 59 14.49 9.48 -0.43
N ILE A 60 15.72 9.74 -0.88
CA ILE A 60 16.87 9.96 -0.01
C ILE A 60 16.67 11.23 0.84
N ASN A 61 16.27 12.34 0.23
CA ASN A 61 16.02 13.59 0.95
C ASN A 61 14.88 13.45 1.96
N PHE A 62 13.82 12.72 1.62
CA PHE A 62 12.71 12.43 2.52
C PHE A 62 13.16 11.68 3.77
N ARG A 63 13.97 10.63 3.59
CA ARG A 63 14.52 9.85 4.71
C ARG A 63 15.45 10.68 5.59
N ALA A 64 16.25 11.54 4.98
CA ALA A 64 17.13 12.45 5.70
C ALA A 64 16.40 13.62 6.37
N VAL A 65 15.09 13.78 6.14
CA VAL A 65 14.32 14.98 6.54
C VAL A 65 15.00 16.25 6.00
N ALA A 66 15.56 16.15 4.80
CA ALA A 66 16.23 17.22 4.08
C ALA A 66 15.26 17.95 3.16
N GLY A 67 15.67 19.12 2.67
CA GLY A 67 14.86 19.94 1.77
C GLY A 67 14.33 19.13 0.56
N PRO A 68 13.04 19.29 0.19
CA PRO A 68 12.09 20.30 0.65
C PRO A 68 11.37 20.00 1.97
N PHE A 69 11.61 18.84 2.57
CA PHE A 69 10.87 18.37 3.76
C PHE A 69 11.32 19.11 5.02
N LYS A 70 10.35 19.52 5.84
CA LYS A 70 10.59 20.26 7.09
C LYS A 70 10.21 19.40 8.28
N SER A 71 10.95 19.54 9.38
CA SER A 71 10.73 18.73 10.60
C SER A 71 9.29 18.80 11.12
N PHE A 72 8.64 19.97 11.04
CA PHE A 72 7.25 20.15 11.48
C PHE A 72 6.23 19.32 10.66
N MET A 73 6.58 18.84 9.46
CA MET A 73 5.72 17.98 8.65
C MET A 73 5.60 16.55 9.22
N PHE A 74 6.45 16.20 10.17
CA PHE A 74 6.57 14.86 10.75
C PHE A 74 6.17 14.82 12.24
N THR A 75 5.48 15.84 12.75
CA THR A 75 4.98 15.79 14.12
C THR A 75 3.86 14.76 14.24
N GLU A 76 3.71 14.17 15.43
CA GLU A 76 2.71 13.12 15.63
C GLU A 76 1.29 13.60 15.34
N GLU A 77 0.99 14.87 15.64
CA GLU A 77 -0.33 15.46 15.42
C GLU A 77 -0.69 15.47 13.94
N VAL A 78 0.27 15.88 13.08
CA VAL A 78 0.08 15.87 11.62
C VAL A 78 -0.04 14.45 11.11
N LEU A 79 0.87 13.56 11.52
CA LEU A 79 0.94 12.18 11.04
C LEU A 79 -0.26 11.32 11.45
N LYS A 80 -0.93 11.65 12.57
CA LYS A 80 -2.19 11.01 12.99
C LYS A 80 -3.42 11.61 12.29
N ALA A 81 -3.36 12.90 11.91
CA ALA A 81 -4.49 13.60 11.31
C ALA A 81 -4.70 13.28 9.82
N ILE A 82 -3.63 12.96 9.08
CA ILE A 82 -3.73 12.73 7.63
C ILE A 82 -3.20 11.36 7.21
N SER A 83 -3.75 10.83 6.11
CA SER A 83 -3.25 9.59 5.52
C SER A 83 -1.86 9.82 4.88
N PRO A 84 -0.99 8.79 4.81
CA PRO A 84 0.30 8.89 4.12
C PRO A 84 0.18 9.39 2.68
N LEU A 85 -0.86 8.94 1.96
CA LEU A 85 -1.08 9.36 0.59
C LEU A 85 -1.46 10.84 0.51
N THR A 86 -2.34 11.30 1.41
CA THR A 86 -2.70 12.73 1.52
C THR A 86 -1.49 13.59 1.86
N TRP A 87 -0.59 13.10 2.72
CA TRP A 87 0.66 13.77 3.05
C TRP A 87 1.51 14.01 1.79
N TRP A 88 1.70 12.99 0.94
CA TRP A 88 2.45 13.14 -0.31
C TRP A 88 1.74 14.04 -1.33
N GLU A 89 0.42 13.92 -1.46
CA GLU A 89 -0.37 14.80 -2.35
C GLU A 89 -0.25 16.28 -1.99
N SER A 90 -0.06 16.61 -0.70
CA SER A 90 0.17 18.00 -0.27
C SER A 90 1.45 18.61 -0.84
N GLN A 91 2.41 17.78 -1.27
CA GLN A 91 3.72 18.19 -1.78
C GLN A 91 3.76 18.28 -3.32
N LYS A 92 2.63 18.07 -4.00
CA LYS A 92 2.54 18.00 -5.48
C LYS A 92 3.00 19.27 -6.20
N SER A 93 2.93 20.44 -5.56
CA SER A 93 3.41 21.71 -6.12
C SER A 93 4.93 21.89 -6.02
N THR A 94 5.59 21.14 -5.14
CA THR A 94 7.03 21.26 -4.87
C THR A 94 7.82 20.10 -5.46
N LEU A 95 7.23 18.91 -5.53
CA LEU A 95 7.87 17.70 -6.00
C LEU A 95 7.53 17.39 -7.45
N GLU A 96 8.39 16.59 -8.08
CA GLU A 96 8.15 16.05 -9.41
C GLU A 96 6.90 15.15 -9.44
N SER A 97 6.18 15.19 -10.57
CA SER A 97 4.95 14.41 -10.74
C SER A 97 5.20 12.90 -10.59
N ASP A 98 6.36 12.42 -11.01
CA ASP A 98 6.73 11.00 -10.96
C ASP A 98 6.75 10.46 -9.53
N VAL A 99 7.24 11.26 -8.57
CA VAL A 99 7.25 10.91 -7.14
C VAL A 99 5.83 10.73 -6.63
N ILE A 100 4.91 11.61 -7.02
CA ILE A 100 3.50 11.51 -6.61
C ILE A 100 2.84 10.27 -7.22
N VAL A 101 3.15 9.95 -8.48
CA VAL A 101 2.67 8.73 -9.15
C VAL A 101 3.20 7.48 -8.44
N LEU A 102 4.49 7.47 -8.07
CA LEU A 102 5.10 6.40 -7.28
C LEU A 102 4.37 6.22 -5.94
N CYS A 103 4.16 7.30 -5.19
CA CYS A 103 3.46 7.28 -3.91
C CYS A 103 2.05 6.70 -4.03
N ARG A 104 1.29 7.09 -5.07
CA ARG A 104 -0.05 6.52 -5.33
C ARG A 104 0.01 5.01 -5.57
N LYS A 105 0.98 4.53 -6.34
CA LYS A 105 1.12 3.10 -6.66
C LYS A 105 1.46 2.29 -5.41
N ILE A 106 2.44 2.75 -4.65
CA ILE A 106 2.99 1.99 -3.53
C ILE A 106 2.12 2.11 -2.27
N LEU A 107 1.66 3.32 -1.92
CA LEU A 107 0.85 3.55 -0.72
C LEU A 107 -0.64 3.31 -0.96
N GLY A 108 -1.11 3.39 -2.21
CA GLY A 108 -2.48 3.05 -2.59
C GLY A 108 -2.69 1.57 -2.90
N GLY A 109 -1.62 0.77 -2.94
CA GLY A 109 -1.70 -0.67 -3.16
C GLY A 109 -2.47 -1.37 -2.05
N VAL A 110 -3.41 -2.24 -2.42
CA VAL A 110 -4.16 -3.04 -1.45
C VAL A 110 -3.28 -4.22 -1.00
N ALA A 111 -2.91 -4.23 0.28
CA ALA A 111 -2.02 -5.25 0.84
C ALA A 111 -2.62 -6.67 0.95
N SER A 112 -3.90 -6.86 0.62
CA SER A 112 -4.58 -8.15 0.75
C SER A 112 -5.69 -8.36 -0.27
N SER A 113 -5.73 -9.55 -0.86
CA SER A 113 -6.86 -10.04 -1.67
C SER A 113 -8.12 -10.29 -0.85
N ALA A 114 -8.04 -10.32 0.49
CA ALA A 114 -9.17 -10.62 1.36
C ALA A 114 -10.38 -9.70 1.14
N GLY A 115 -10.14 -8.44 0.74
CA GLY A 115 -11.23 -7.54 0.35
C GLY A 115 -12.01 -8.03 -0.88
N VAL A 116 -11.29 -8.55 -1.88
CA VAL A 116 -11.87 -9.16 -3.08
C VAL A 116 -12.52 -10.51 -2.74
N GLU A 117 -11.89 -11.33 -1.90
CA GLU A 117 -12.44 -12.60 -1.44
C GLU A 117 -13.74 -12.43 -0.63
N ARG A 118 -13.85 -11.36 0.16
CA ARG A 118 -15.10 -11.00 0.85
C ARG A 118 -16.20 -10.65 -0.15
N ILE A 119 -15.87 -9.91 -1.21
CA ILE A 119 -16.82 -9.62 -2.30
C ILE A 119 -17.27 -10.93 -2.96
N PHE A 120 -16.36 -11.86 -3.24
CA PHE A 120 -16.70 -13.18 -3.79
C PHE A 120 -17.52 -14.03 -2.83
N SER A 121 -17.25 -14.00 -1.53
CA SER A 121 -18.00 -14.75 -0.52
C SER A 121 -19.45 -14.25 -0.44
N THR A 122 -19.66 -12.94 -0.40
CA THR A 122 -21.00 -12.34 -0.47
C THR A 122 -21.70 -12.64 -1.80
N PHE A 123 -20.94 -12.70 -2.90
CA PHE A 123 -21.46 -13.04 -4.22
C PHE A 123 -21.68 -14.54 -4.45
N GLY A 124 -21.20 -15.41 -3.55
CA GLY A 124 -21.43 -16.86 -3.59
C GLY A 124 -22.91 -17.22 -3.62
N PHE A 125 -23.78 -16.36 -3.08
CA PHE A 125 -25.24 -16.50 -3.17
C PHE A 125 -25.80 -16.30 -4.60
N VAL A 126 -25.19 -15.42 -5.39
CA VAL A 126 -25.59 -15.18 -6.79
C VAL A 126 -25.16 -16.33 -7.70
N HIS A 127 -24.02 -16.96 -7.39
CA HIS A 127 -23.42 -18.05 -8.16
C HIS A 127 -23.43 -19.37 -7.37
N SER A 128 -24.57 -19.72 -6.76
CA SER A 128 -24.77 -21.02 -6.13
C SER A 128 -25.08 -22.12 -7.16
N LYS A 129 -24.87 -23.40 -6.80
CA LYS A 129 -25.23 -24.58 -7.64
C LYS A 129 -26.69 -24.56 -8.14
N VAL A 130 -27.56 -23.76 -7.53
CA VAL A 130 -28.99 -23.63 -7.84
C VAL A 130 -29.26 -22.59 -8.95
N ARG A 131 -28.40 -21.55 -9.13
CA ARG A 131 -28.48 -20.56 -10.22
C ARG A 131 -27.32 -20.71 -11.21
N ASN A 132 -27.26 -21.85 -11.89
CA ASN A 132 -26.26 -22.12 -12.93
C ASN A 132 -26.70 -21.56 -14.29
N ARG A 133 -26.35 -20.30 -14.64
CA ARG A 133 -26.10 -19.84 -16.04
C ARG A 133 -25.76 -18.35 -16.22
N LEU A 134 -25.02 -17.72 -15.30
CA LEU A 134 -24.48 -16.39 -15.60
C LEU A 134 -23.10 -16.54 -16.24
N GLY A 135 -22.98 -16.14 -17.51
CA GLY A 135 -21.67 -16.01 -18.16
C GLY A 135 -20.82 -14.96 -17.45
N ARG A 136 -19.49 -15.11 -17.53
CA ARG A 136 -18.49 -14.27 -16.83
C ARG A 136 -18.78 -12.77 -16.91
N VAL A 137 -19.15 -12.27 -18.09
CA VAL A 137 -19.47 -10.84 -18.31
C VAL A 137 -20.67 -10.38 -17.50
N LYS A 138 -21.75 -11.18 -17.46
CA LYS A 138 -22.97 -10.83 -16.71
C LYS A 138 -22.72 -10.91 -15.20
N ALA A 139 -21.97 -11.91 -14.75
CA ALA A 139 -21.56 -12.03 -13.36
C ALA A 139 -20.75 -10.81 -12.92
N GLY A 140 -19.74 -10.40 -13.69
CA GLY A 140 -18.92 -9.22 -13.40
C GLY A 140 -19.73 -7.92 -13.30
N LYS A 141 -20.67 -7.69 -14.24
CA LYS A 141 -21.59 -6.54 -14.17
C LYS A 141 -22.44 -6.54 -12.91
N LEU A 142 -22.94 -7.71 -12.49
CA LEU A 142 -23.75 -7.81 -11.30
C LEU A 142 -22.93 -7.58 -10.01
N VAL A 143 -21.70 -8.09 -9.95
CA VAL A 143 -20.76 -7.79 -8.85
C VAL A 143 -20.52 -6.28 -8.75
N PHE A 144 -20.28 -5.63 -9.88
CA PHE A 144 -20.05 -4.18 -9.94
C PHE A 144 -21.27 -3.39 -9.43
N LEU A 145 -22.47 -3.67 -9.95
CA LEU A 145 -23.71 -3.02 -9.53
C LEU A 145 -24.01 -3.27 -8.05
N TYR A 146 -23.84 -4.51 -7.58
CA TYR A 146 -24.04 -4.86 -6.17
C TYR A 146 -23.09 -4.07 -5.27
N LYS A 147 -21.80 -3.96 -5.65
CA LYS A 147 -20.83 -3.18 -4.89
C LYS A 147 -21.24 -1.71 -4.85
N LEU A 148 -21.58 -1.11 -6.00
CA LEU A 148 -21.98 0.28 -6.12
C LEU A 148 -23.18 0.61 -5.22
N LEU A 149 -24.25 -0.20 -5.30
CA LEU A 149 -25.48 -0.02 -4.52
C LEU A 149 -25.30 -0.18 -3.01
N ASN A 150 -24.25 -0.87 -2.56
CA ASN A 150 -23.97 -1.10 -1.13
C ASN A 150 -22.78 -0.29 -0.61
N THR A 151 -22.33 0.74 -1.34
CA THR A 151 -21.23 1.62 -0.89
C THR A 151 -21.67 2.68 0.14
N HIS A 152 -22.97 2.88 0.31
CA HIS A 152 -23.57 3.92 1.18
C HIS A 152 -24.38 3.36 2.37
N LYS A 153 -24.19 2.09 2.72
CA LYS A 153 -24.71 1.48 3.95
C LYS A 153 -23.54 1.23 4.90
#